data_AF-A0A9D6FDJ5-F1
#
_entry.id   AF-A0A9D6FDJ5-F1
#
_cell.length_a   1.000
_cell.length_b   1.000
_cell.length_c   1.000
_cell.angle_alpha   90.00
_cell.angle_beta   90.00
_cell.angle_gamma   90.00
#
_symmetry.space_group_name_H-M   'P 1'
#
loop_
_entity.id
_entity.type
_entity.pdbx_description
1 polymer ?
#
loop_
_entity_poly.entity_id
_entity_poly.type
_entity_poly.pdbx_seq_one_letter_code
_entity_poly.pdbx_strand_id
1 'polypeptide(L)'
;MTLHRGSLRCFSPPTWGWRRSKLPGGCAPRNRARSIPGAHRFAANPKWLIYLPPTMSPSETSSRPGLLEHPDEAFESYRRAGIERVICEEKHMGSRAIVIVCRDRDAARRVFGVVEDEIGVCCTRTGRRFFGEPKFEAQVLERIQALLEVTGFWNGLNTDWVCLDCELMPWSVKAQELLRDQYAAVGSAGHAAIAESVAALERTRETGINVDELLERSRRRLENVHRFSAAYRRYCWTVKDLEDIRIAPFHLLASEGAVHVDKAHTWHMETLAKLLPDGASILFATSYKIVDLNDEASCAEASRWWTEHTERGGEGMVVKPLTFVATGRHGLVQPAIKCRGSEYLRIIYGPDYTDHLDRLRARGLSVKRSLALREFALGIEALERFVRRDPLRRVHECVFAILALESEPVDPRL
;
A
#
# COMPACT_ATOMS: atom_id res chain seq x y z
N MET A 1 -19.13 23.96 36.95
CA MET A 1 -17.95 23.32 37.59
C MET A 1 -16.89 23.11 36.53
N THR A 2 -15.72 23.66 36.79
CA THR A 2 -14.57 23.86 35.92
C THR A 2 -13.99 22.51 35.44
N LEU A 3 -13.92 22.28 34.13
CA LEU A 3 -13.23 21.13 33.54
C LEU A 3 -11.72 21.29 33.75
N HIS A 4 -11.17 20.46 34.64
CA HIS A 4 -9.73 20.36 34.86
C HIS A 4 -9.02 19.94 33.57
N ARG A 5 -8.12 20.81 33.09
CA ARG A 5 -7.05 20.47 32.15
C ARG A 5 -6.03 19.56 32.85
N GLY A 6 -6.34 18.28 32.92
CA GLY A 6 -5.43 17.23 33.36
C GLY A 6 -4.41 16.90 32.27
N SER A 7 -3.14 17.13 32.57
CA SER A 7 -1.99 16.80 31.73
C SER A 7 -1.88 15.29 31.48
N LEU A 8 -2.12 14.84 30.25
CA LEU A 8 -1.66 13.55 29.76
C LEU A 8 -0.14 13.61 29.56
N ARG A 9 0.62 13.40 30.63
CA ARG A 9 2.07 13.19 30.58
C ARG A 9 2.36 11.74 30.20
N CYS A 10 3.23 11.62 29.20
CA CYS A 10 4.24 10.57 28.98
C CYS A 10 3.78 9.18 28.51
N PHE A 11 4.18 8.87 27.27
CA PHE A 11 4.38 7.53 26.71
C PHE A 11 5.25 6.69 27.66
N SER A 12 4.73 5.55 28.12
CA SER A 12 5.55 4.47 28.69
C SER A 12 6.11 3.61 27.54
N PRO A 13 7.43 3.33 27.51
CA PRO A 13 8.13 2.70 26.39
C PRO A 13 7.89 1.19 26.26
N PRO A 14 8.19 0.59 25.09
CA PRO A 14 8.13 -0.86 24.84
C PRO A 14 9.10 -1.66 25.73
N THR A 15 8.77 -2.93 25.98
CA THR A 15 9.62 -3.93 26.67
C THR A 15 10.75 -4.49 25.81
N TRP A 16 10.89 -4.01 24.57
CA TRP A 16 12.02 -4.30 23.70
C TRP A 16 13.07 -3.20 23.84
N GLY A 17 14.35 -3.57 23.96
CA GLY A 17 15.51 -2.70 24.27
C GLY A 17 15.87 -1.63 23.22
N TRP A 18 14.89 -0.83 22.79
CA TRP A 18 15.10 0.35 21.96
C TRP A 18 15.80 1.43 22.78
N ARG A 19 17.06 1.72 22.46
CA ARG A 19 17.79 2.86 23.06
C ARG A 19 17.04 4.16 22.74
N ARG A 20 16.67 4.86 23.82
CA ARG A 20 15.86 6.09 23.98
C ARG A 20 16.06 7.25 22.98
N SER A 21 17.02 7.25 22.07
CA SER A 21 17.56 8.51 21.54
C SER A 21 17.17 8.93 20.11
N LYS A 22 16.34 8.18 19.36
CA LYS A 22 16.12 8.52 17.92
C LYS A 22 14.71 8.33 17.31
N LEU A 23 13.64 8.23 18.10
CA LEU A 23 12.28 8.42 17.58
C LEU A 23 11.71 9.73 18.14
N PRO A 24 11.60 10.81 17.35
CA PRO A 24 10.94 12.03 17.81
C PRO A 24 9.44 11.77 17.93
N GLY A 25 9.03 11.30 19.11
CA GLY A 25 7.64 11.00 19.46
C GLY A 25 6.90 12.25 19.90
N GLY A 26 6.23 12.92 18.98
CA GLY A 26 5.27 13.97 19.28
C GLY A 26 4.26 14.13 18.15
N CYS A 27 2.99 13.76 18.40
CA CYS A 27 1.89 14.13 17.50
C CYS A 27 1.40 15.53 17.87
N ALA A 28 1.51 16.47 16.93
CA ALA A 28 1.08 17.85 17.11
C ALA A 28 -0.42 17.95 17.48
N PRO A 29 -0.84 18.89 18.35
CA PRO A 29 -2.23 19.00 18.80
C PRO A 29 -3.27 19.14 17.68
N ARG A 30 -2.90 19.78 16.57
CA ARG A 30 -3.78 19.95 15.39
C ARG A 30 -4.10 18.63 14.69
N ASN A 31 -3.20 17.66 14.71
CA ASN A 31 -3.38 16.37 14.03
C ASN A 31 -4.34 15.46 14.81
N ARG A 32 -4.35 15.56 16.16
CA ARG A 32 -5.30 14.83 17.02
C ARG A 32 -6.75 15.27 16.79
N ALA A 33 -6.98 16.55 16.50
CA ALA A 33 -8.32 17.08 16.25
C ALA A 33 -8.91 16.62 14.90
N ARG A 34 -8.06 16.26 13.92
CA ARG A 34 -8.49 15.77 12.59
C ARG A 34 -8.72 14.25 12.54
N SER A 35 -8.07 13.46 13.40
CA SER A 35 -8.25 12.00 13.43
C SER A 35 -9.56 11.55 14.08
N ILE A 36 -10.06 12.29 15.07
CA ILE A 36 -11.25 11.91 15.86
C ILE A 36 -12.56 11.93 15.03
N PRO A 37 -12.90 12.96 14.24
CA PRO A 37 -14.16 12.96 13.48
C PRO A 37 -14.21 11.88 12.38
N GLY A 38 -13.06 11.56 11.76
CA GLY A 38 -12.96 10.52 10.74
C GLY A 38 -13.13 9.09 11.29
N ALA A 39 -12.77 8.87 12.56
CA ALA A 39 -12.89 7.59 13.25
C ALA A 39 -14.28 7.33 13.85
N HIS A 40 -15.13 8.35 14.04
CA HIS A 40 -16.41 8.17 14.77
C HIS A 40 -17.65 8.02 13.87
N ARG A 41 -17.65 8.48 12.62
CA ARG A 41 -18.87 8.52 11.79
C ARG A 41 -18.98 7.41 10.72
N PHE A 42 -17.86 6.78 10.35
CA PHE A 42 -17.80 5.76 9.28
C PHE A 42 -16.76 4.66 9.53
N ALA A 43 -16.19 4.57 10.73
CA ALA A 43 -15.20 3.55 11.04
C ALA A 43 -15.88 2.19 11.26
N ALA A 44 -15.13 1.12 11.01
CA ALA A 44 -15.52 -0.21 11.47
C ALA A 44 -15.65 -0.22 13.00
N ASN A 45 -16.28 -1.27 13.55
CA ASN A 45 -16.31 -1.47 15.00
C ASN A 45 -14.89 -1.34 15.56
N PRO A 46 -14.61 -0.40 16.49
CA PRO A 46 -13.25 -0.15 16.98
C PRO A 46 -12.57 -1.39 17.56
N LYS A 47 -13.34 -2.39 18.01
CA LYS A 47 -12.83 -3.66 18.50
C LYS A 47 -12.03 -4.45 17.45
N TRP A 48 -12.37 -4.29 16.17
CA TRP A 48 -11.59 -4.88 15.07
C TRP A 48 -10.32 -4.09 14.73
N LEU A 49 -10.20 -2.84 15.18
CA LEU A 49 -9.09 -1.95 14.83
C LEU A 49 -7.86 -2.24 15.70
N ILE A 50 -7.22 -3.37 15.44
CA ILE A 50 -6.00 -3.82 16.14
C ILE A 50 -4.72 -3.38 15.44
N TYR A 51 -4.82 -2.90 14.21
CA TYR A 51 -3.71 -2.50 13.34
C TYR A 51 -4.17 -1.51 12.28
N LEU A 52 -3.27 -0.62 11.87
CA LEU A 52 -3.38 0.11 10.60
C LEU A 52 -2.03 0.04 9.87
N PRO A 53 -2.05 -0.10 8.54
CA PRO A 53 -0.83 -0.23 7.76
C PRO A 53 -0.10 1.11 7.66
N PRO A 54 1.24 1.10 7.62
CA PRO A 54 2.01 2.31 7.42
C PRO A 54 1.93 2.80 5.97
N THR A 55 2.21 4.09 5.79
CA THR A 55 2.56 4.68 4.51
C THR A 55 3.86 4.08 3.98
N MET A 56 4.08 4.19 2.67
CA MET A 56 5.27 3.64 2.00
C MET A 56 5.99 4.74 1.23
N SER A 57 7.32 4.78 1.34
CA SER A 57 8.18 5.71 0.58
C SER A 57 8.59 5.09 -0.76
N PRO A 58 8.77 5.90 -1.82
CA PRO A 58 9.38 5.43 -3.05
C PRO A 58 10.91 5.38 -2.95
N SER A 59 11.54 4.78 -3.96
CA SER A 59 12.98 4.83 -4.17
C SER A 59 13.47 6.26 -4.46
N GLU A 60 14.79 6.45 -4.40
CA GLU A 60 15.42 7.67 -4.92
C GLU A 60 15.17 7.78 -6.43
N THR A 61 15.20 9.00 -6.95
CA THR A 61 14.91 9.21 -8.36
C THR A 61 16.05 8.71 -9.23
N SER A 62 15.71 8.05 -10.33
CA SER A 62 16.73 7.47 -11.21
C SER A 62 17.47 8.50 -12.03
N SER A 63 18.77 8.24 -12.24
CA SER A 63 19.61 8.96 -13.20
C SER A 63 19.46 8.41 -14.63
N ARG A 64 18.85 7.23 -14.81
CA ARG A 64 18.67 6.61 -16.12
C ARG A 64 17.77 7.48 -17.03
N PRO A 65 18.10 7.61 -18.34
CA PRO A 65 17.26 8.35 -19.28
C PRO A 65 15.83 7.82 -19.34
N GLY A 66 14.85 8.71 -19.35
CA GLY A 66 13.42 8.36 -19.50
C GLY A 66 12.76 7.73 -18.26
N LEU A 67 13.48 7.56 -17.15
CA LEU A 67 12.96 6.96 -15.93
C LEU A 67 13.01 7.91 -14.73
N LEU A 68 11.94 7.91 -13.95
CA LEU A 68 11.89 8.59 -12.65
C LEU A 68 12.22 7.64 -11.50
N GLU A 69 11.83 6.37 -11.60
CA GLU A 69 12.10 5.32 -10.61
C GLU A 69 12.68 4.11 -11.35
N HIS A 70 13.70 3.47 -10.75
CA HIS A 70 14.28 2.24 -11.24
C HIS A 70 14.71 1.35 -10.05
N PRO A 71 14.74 0.00 -10.20
CA PRO A 71 15.15 -0.94 -9.16
C PRO A 71 16.47 -0.61 -8.46
N ASP A 72 17.48 -0.18 -9.22
CA ASP A 72 18.83 0.09 -8.72
C ASP A 72 18.84 1.04 -7.52
N GLU A 73 18.03 2.11 -7.53
CA GLU A 73 18.00 3.08 -6.44
C GLU A 73 17.38 2.49 -5.15
N ALA A 74 16.46 1.53 -5.27
CA ALA A 74 15.94 0.80 -4.12
C ALA A 74 16.99 -0.17 -3.56
N PHE A 75 17.68 -0.91 -4.43
CA PHE A 75 18.76 -1.84 -4.07
C PHE A 75 19.92 -1.12 -3.38
N GLU A 76 20.36 0.00 -3.95
CA GLU A 76 21.42 0.82 -3.38
C GLU A 76 21.02 1.42 -2.03
N SER A 77 19.76 1.83 -1.86
CA SER A 77 19.26 2.28 -0.56
C SER A 77 19.41 1.21 0.53
N TYR A 78 19.15 -0.05 0.20
CA TYR A 78 19.32 -1.17 1.14
C TYR A 78 20.79 -1.55 1.35
N ARG A 79 21.61 -1.54 0.28
CA ARG A 79 23.06 -1.77 0.37
C ARG A 79 23.73 -0.76 1.30
N ARG A 80 23.41 0.54 1.18
CA ARG A 80 23.89 1.60 2.07
C ARG A 80 23.47 1.39 3.54
N ALA A 81 22.31 0.76 3.76
CA ALA A 81 21.83 0.41 5.09
C ALA A 81 22.53 -0.84 5.67
N GLY A 82 23.32 -1.56 4.86
CA GLY A 82 23.98 -2.81 5.25
C GLY A 82 23.09 -4.04 5.12
N ILE A 83 22.05 -3.98 4.29
CA ILE A 83 21.19 -5.13 3.98
C ILE A 83 21.79 -5.85 2.77
N GLU A 84 21.93 -7.16 2.87
CA GLU A 84 22.52 -8.01 1.81
C GLU A 84 21.46 -8.66 0.93
N ARG A 85 20.30 -9.03 1.49
CA ARG A 85 19.24 -9.72 0.76
C ARG A 85 17.91 -9.02 0.91
N VAL A 86 17.22 -8.89 -0.22
CA VAL A 86 15.88 -8.29 -0.32
C VAL A 86 14.94 -9.25 -1.03
N ILE A 87 13.64 -9.00 -0.86
CA ILE A 87 12.59 -9.60 -1.66
C ILE A 87 11.91 -8.48 -2.47
N CYS A 88 11.71 -8.73 -3.75
CA CYS A 88 10.92 -7.89 -4.65
C CYS A 88 9.58 -8.58 -4.84
N GLU A 89 8.50 -7.96 -4.37
CA GLU A 89 7.14 -8.44 -4.56
C GLU A 89 6.43 -7.57 -5.60
N GLU A 90 5.57 -8.17 -6.42
CA GLU A 90 4.70 -7.43 -7.33
C GLU A 90 3.90 -6.37 -6.56
N LYS A 91 3.94 -5.13 -7.04
CA LYS A 91 3.09 -4.09 -6.48
C LYS A 91 1.72 -4.16 -7.15
N HIS A 92 0.80 -4.86 -6.50
CA HIS A 92 -0.59 -4.93 -6.91
C HIS A 92 -1.23 -3.54 -6.89
N MET A 93 -1.96 -3.20 -7.95
CA MET A 93 -2.66 -1.93 -8.08
C MET A 93 -4.13 -2.08 -7.66
N GLY A 94 -4.39 -1.87 -6.38
CA GLY A 94 -5.72 -1.98 -5.80
C GLY A 94 -5.93 -0.99 -4.67
N SER A 95 -6.44 -1.49 -3.55
CA SER A 95 -6.50 -0.76 -2.30
C SER A 95 -6.10 -1.66 -1.15
N ARG A 96 -5.14 -1.19 -0.35
CA ARG A 96 -4.71 -1.83 0.89
C ARG A 96 -5.90 -2.17 1.79
N ALA A 97 -6.01 -3.45 2.14
CA ALA A 97 -7.08 -4.01 2.94
C ALA A 97 -6.51 -4.84 4.10
N ILE A 98 -6.92 -4.53 5.32
CA ILE A 98 -6.65 -5.33 6.51
C ILE A 98 -7.82 -6.27 6.70
N VAL A 99 -7.59 -7.57 6.53
CA VAL A 99 -8.62 -8.60 6.60
C VAL A 99 -8.43 -9.40 7.87
N ILE A 100 -9.40 -9.32 8.77
CA ILE A 100 -9.44 -10.13 9.99
C ILE A 100 -10.54 -11.18 9.82
N VAL A 101 -10.19 -12.43 10.05
CA VAL A 101 -11.13 -13.56 9.95
C VAL A 101 -10.99 -14.42 11.20
N CYS A 102 -12.11 -14.70 11.84
CA CYS A 102 -12.25 -15.67 12.93
C CYS A 102 -12.84 -16.96 12.39
N ARG A 103 -12.51 -18.08 13.02
CA ARG A 103 -13.05 -19.40 12.67
C ARG A 103 -14.56 -19.44 12.87
N ASP A 104 -15.06 -18.80 13.90
CA ASP A 104 -16.48 -18.68 14.19
C ASP A 104 -16.79 -17.40 15.00
N ARG A 105 -18.06 -17.23 15.33
CA ARG A 105 -18.57 -16.08 16.10
C ARG A 105 -18.09 -16.10 17.55
N ASP A 106 -17.83 -17.27 18.12
CA ASP A 106 -17.39 -17.39 19.50
C ASP A 106 -15.92 -16.97 19.63
N ALA A 107 -15.09 -17.26 18.63
CA ALA A 107 -13.75 -16.69 18.48
C ALA A 107 -13.79 -15.16 18.37
N ALA A 108 -14.67 -14.59 17.54
CA ALA A 108 -14.84 -13.14 17.43
C ALA A 108 -15.21 -12.48 18.78
N ARG A 109 -16.14 -13.08 19.51
CA ARG A 109 -16.54 -12.63 20.87
C ARG A 109 -15.42 -12.76 21.88
N ARG A 110 -14.74 -13.91 21.92
CA ARG A 110 -13.69 -14.22 22.91
C ARG A 110 -12.44 -13.39 22.71
N VAL A 111 -12.00 -13.23 21.46
CA VAL A 111 -10.72 -12.60 21.11
C VAL A 111 -10.86 -11.09 20.97
N PHE A 112 -11.89 -10.61 20.26
CA PHE A 112 -12.06 -9.19 19.96
C PHE A 112 -13.13 -8.51 20.82
N GLY A 113 -13.97 -9.27 21.51
CA GLY A 113 -15.09 -8.73 22.29
C GLY A 113 -16.26 -8.25 21.42
N VAL A 114 -16.28 -8.59 20.13
CA VAL A 114 -17.34 -8.21 19.18
C VAL A 114 -18.59 -9.05 19.49
N VAL A 115 -19.73 -8.40 19.70
CA VAL A 115 -20.98 -9.08 20.12
C VAL A 115 -21.98 -9.22 18.98
N GLU A 116 -21.74 -8.46 17.92
CA GLU A 116 -22.45 -8.49 16.66
C GLU A 116 -22.29 -9.84 15.95
N ASP A 117 -23.20 -10.15 15.02
CA ASP A 117 -23.21 -11.40 14.27
C ASP A 117 -22.17 -11.39 13.14
N GLU A 118 -20.89 -11.27 13.49
CA GLU A 118 -19.79 -11.12 12.54
C GLU A 118 -18.65 -12.11 12.85
N ILE A 119 -18.07 -12.69 11.80
CA ILE A 119 -16.88 -13.56 11.90
C ILE A 119 -15.58 -12.82 11.58
N GLY A 120 -15.62 -11.53 11.26
CA GLY A 120 -14.44 -10.79 10.82
C GLY A 120 -14.74 -9.40 10.31
N VAL A 121 -13.73 -8.76 9.71
CA VAL A 121 -13.85 -7.45 9.05
C VAL A 121 -12.87 -7.31 7.90
N CYS A 122 -13.23 -6.51 6.89
CA CYS A 122 -12.30 -5.99 5.89
C CYS A 122 -12.17 -4.47 6.05
N CYS A 123 -11.00 -3.98 6.46
CA CYS A 123 -10.77 -2.57 6.76
C CYS A 123 -9.81 -1.91 5.77
N THR A 124 -10.09 -0.68 5.38
CA THR A 124 -9.15 0.17 4.63
C THR A 124 -7.99 0.64 5.52
N ARG A 125 -6.94 1.22 4.90
CA ARG A 125 -5.83 1.91 5.60
C ARG A 125 -6.25 3.02 6.58
N THR A 126 -7.51 3.44 6.55
CA THR A 126 -8.07 4.48 7.45
C THR A 126 -9.00 3.93 8.52
N GLY A 127 -9.11 2.61 8.68
CA GLY A 127 -9.94 1.97 9.70
C GLY A 127 -11.46 1.97 9.39
N ARG A 128 -11.83 2.27 8.14
CA ARG A 128 -13.21 2.17 7.64
C ARG A 128 -13.44 0.82 7.01
N ARG A 129 -14.67 0.30 7.09
CA ARG A 129 -15.07 -0.89 6.32
C ARG A 129 -14.76 -0.70 4.83
N PHE A 130 -14.27 -1.77 4.22
CA PHE A 130 -13.89 -1.74 2.82
C PHE A 130 -15.13 -1.70 1.95
N PHE A 131 -16.13 -2.55 2.24
CA PHE A 131 -17.37 -2.60 1.48
C PHE A 131 -18.45 -1.77 2.16
N GLY A 132 -19.26 -1.08 1.34
CA GLY A 132 -20.42 -0.33 1.84
C GLY A 132 -21.61 -1.24 2.18
N GLU A 133 -21.69 -2.41 1.54
CA GLU A 133 -22.74 -3.41 1.75
C GLU A 133 -22.28 -4.51 2.72
N PRO A 134 -22.87 -4.61 3.93
CA PRO A 134 -22.44 -5.59 4.93
C PRO A 134 -22.59 -7.05 4.48
N LYS A 135 -23.62 -7.35 3.67
CA LYS A 135 -23.83 -8.71 3.14
C LYS A 135 -22.69 -9.14 2.21
N PHE A 136 -22.25 -8.24 1.34
CA PHE A 136 -21.13 -8.51 0.43
C PHE A 136 -19.83 -8.73 1.23
N GLU A 137 -19.55 -7.91 2.24
CA GLU A 137 -18.39 -8.12 3.12
C GLU A 137 -18.44 -9.47 3.83
N ALA A 138 -19.59 -9.86 4.37
CA ALA A 138 -19.76 -11.16 5.02
C ALA A 138 -19.45 -12.32 4.06
N GLN A 139 -19.95 -12.27 2.81
CA GLN A 139 -19.66 -13.29 1.80
C GLN A 139 -18.16 -13.38 1.45
N VAL A 140 -17.46 -12.25 1.37
CA VAL A 140 -16.01 -12.22 1.19
C VAL A 140 -15.29 -12.93 2.35
N LEU A 141 -15.68 -12.60 3.57
CA LEU A 141 -15.07 -13.18 4.78
C LEU A 141 -15.37 -14.68 4.91
N GLU A 142 -16.59 -15.11 4.61
CA GLU A 142 -16.99 -16.52 4.57
C GLU A 142 -16.18 -17.32 3.54
N ARG A 143 -15.93 -16.75 2.36
CA ARG A 143 -15.09 -17.39 1.33
C ARG A 143 -13.65 -17.57 1.82
N ILE A 144 -13.08 -16.58 2.51
CA ILE A 144 -11.73 -16.66 3.09
C ILE A 144 -11.70 -17.66 4.25
N GLN A 145 -12.70 -17.62 5.13
CA GLN A 145 -12.84 -18.55 6.26
C GLN A 145 -12.93 -20.01 5.78
N ALA A 146 -13.70 -20.27 4.73
CA ALA A 146 -13.81 -21.61 4.13
C ALA A 146 -12.45 -22.11 3.57
N LEU A 147 -11.66 -21.21 2.95
CA LEU A 147 -10.31 -21.55 2.48
C LEU A 147 -9.37 -21.88 3.65
N LEU A 148 -9.43 -21.11 4.74
CA LEU A 148 -8.64 -21.36 5.95
C LEU A 148 -9.00 -22.70 6.61
N GLU A 149 -10.28 -23.09 6.58
CA GLU A 149 -10.75 -24.38 7.11
C GLU A 149 -10.25 -25.55 6.25
N VAL A 150 -10.48 -25.51 4.92
CA VAL A 150 -10.11 -26.62 4.00
C VAL A 150 -8.60 -26.84 3.93
N THR A 151 -7.81 -25.78 4.08
CA THR A 151 -6.34 -25.86 4.06
C THR A 151 -5.73 -26.29 5.39
N GLY A 152 -6.56 -26.50 6.43
CA GLY A 152 -6.10 -26.87 7.77
C GLY A 152 -5.30 -25.76 8.48
N PHE A 153 -5.44 -24.51 8.03
CA PHE A 153 -4.65 -23.37 8.50
C PHE A 153 -4.78 -23.15 10.02
N TRP A 154 -6.00 -23.27 10.54
CA TRP A 154 -6.29 -23.11 11.98
C TRP A 154 -5.45 -24.05 12.84
N ASN A 155 -5.41 -25.33 12.47
CA ASN A 155 -4.63 -26.34 13.19
C ASN A 155 -3.12 -26.13 12.97
N GLY A 156 -2.71 -25.76 11.76
CA GLY A 156 -1.30 -25.53 11.42
C GLY A 156 -0.66 -24.40 12.22
N LEU A 157 -1.43 -23.36 12.59
CA LEU A 157 -0.96 -22.24 13.42
C LEU A 157 -1.51 -22.25 14.86
N ASN A 158 -2.27 -23.29 15.24
CA ASN A 158 -2.97 -23.38 16.53
C ASN A 158 -3.72 -22.08 16.88
N THR A 159 -4.57 -21.64 15.96
CA THR A 159 -5.31 -20.37 16.05
C THR A 159 -6.74 -20.53 15.56
N ASP A 160 -7.65 -19.72 16.09
CA ASP A 160 -9.03 -19.57 15.61
C ASP A 160 -9.32 -18.16 15.09
N TRP A 161 -8.28 -17.37 14.85
CA TRP A 161 -8.36 -16.08 14.16
C TRP A 161 -7.07 -15.74 13.43
N VAL A 162 -7.16 -14.83 12.47
CA VAL A 162 -6.03 -14.33 11.71
C VAL A 162 -6.20 -12.87 11.31
N CYS A 163 -5.11 -12.10 11.32
CA CYS A 163 -5.04 -10.76 10.74
C CYS A 163 -4.11 -10.77 9.53
N LEU A 164 -4.66 -10.48 8.35
CA LEU A 164 -3.96 -10.44 7.07
C LEU A 164 -3.82 -9.01 6.58
N ASP A 165 -2.66 -8.69 6.02
CA ASP A 165 -2.42 -7.47 5.26
C ASP A 165 -2.43 -7.81 3.77
N CYS A 166 -3.37 -7.21 3.05
CA CYS A 166 -3.72 -7.57 1.68
C CYS A 166 -3.79 -6.35 0.77
N GLU A 167 -3.71 -6.60 -0.53
CA GLU A 167 -4.17 -5.66 -1.56
C GLU A 167 -5.46 -6.21 -2.18
N LEU A 168 -6.50 -5.39 -2.27
CA LEU A 168 -7.78 -5.76 -2.85
C LEU A 168 -7.98 -5.05 -4.20
N MET A 169 -8.25 -5.82 -5.24
CA MET A 169 -8.47 -5.38 -6.63
C MET A 169 -9.88 -5.72 -7.12
N PRO A 170 -10.42 -4.95 -8.08
CA PRO A 170 -9.78 -3.82 -8.78
C PRO A 170 -9.74 -2.52 -7.99
N TRP A 171 -8.88 -1.60 -8.42
CA TRP A 171 -8.84 -0.24 -7.88
C TRP A 171 -10.19 0.49 -7.99
N SER A 172 -10.98 0.18 -9.04
CA SER A 172 -12.31 0.74 -9.25
C SER A 172 -13.30 0.49 -8.12
N VAL A 173 -13.13 -0.57 -7.29
CA VAL A 173 -14.04 -0.86 -6.15
C VAL A 173 -14.12 0.30 -5.16
N LYS A 174 -13.02 1.02 -4.94
CA LYS A 174 -12.97 2.16 -4.00
C LYS A 174 -12.75 3.50 -4.67
N ALA A 175 -12.23 3.52 -5.90
CA ALA A 175 -11.80 4.74 -6.56
C ALA A 175 -12.72 5.20 -7.70
N GLN A 176 -13.96 4.67 -7.83
CA GLN A 176 -14.83 4.99 -8.97
C GLN A 176 -15.10 6.50 -9.15
N GLU A 177 -15.40 7.23 -8.08
CA GLU A 177 -15.59 8.69 -8.14
C GLU A 177 -14.32 9.41 -8.56
N LEU A 178 -13.18 9.04 -7.96
CA LEU A 178 -11.87 9.60 -8.30
C LEU A 178 -11.50 9.34 -9.77
N LEU A 179 -11.76 8.12 -10.26
CA LEU A 179 -11.58 7.72 -11.65
C LEU A 179 -12.42 8.57 -12.59
N ARG A 180 -13.69 8.80 -12.28
CA ARG A 180 -14.61 9.59 -13.11
C ARG A 180 -14.21 11.07 -13.12
N ASP A 181 -13.99 11.64 -11.95
CA ASP A 181 -13.93 13.10 -11.78
C ASP A 181 -12.53 13.68 -11.99
N GLN A 182 -11.48 12.87 -11.82
CA GLN A 182 -10.09 13.32 -12.01
C GLN A 182 -9.47 12.66 -13.25
N TYR A 183 -9.39 11.32 -13.28
CA TYR A 183 -8.63 10.62 -14.31
C TYR A 183 -9.32 10.64 -15.69
N ALA A 184 -10.58 10.23 -15.75
CA ALA A 184 -11.36 10.22 -16.98
C ALA A 184 -11.61 11.65 -17.48
N ALA A 185 -11.85 12.61 -16.59
CA ALA A 185 -11.98 14.03 -16.95
C ALA A 185 -10.72 14.56 -17.66
N VAL A 186 -9.53 14.33 -17.11
CA VAL A 186 -8.24 14.73 -17.72
C VAL A 186 -8.02 14.01 -19.06
N GLY A 187 -8.26 12.70 -19.12
CA GLY A 187 -8.13 11.91 -20.34
C GLY A 187 -9.05 12.41 -21.45
N SER A 188 -10.35 12.56 -21.17
CA SER A 188 -11.35 13.01 -22.13
C SER A 188 -11.08 14.42 -22.64
N ALA A 189 -10.79 15.38 -21.74
CA ALA A 189 -10.49 16.76 -22.13
C ALA A 189 -9.19 16.85 -22.95
N GLY A 190 -8.15 16.13 -22.53
CA GLY A 190 -6.88 16.07 -23.23
C GLY A 190 -7.01 15.49 -24.63
N HIS A 191 -7.77 14.40 -24.79
CA HIS A 191 -8.04 13.81 -26.11
C HIS A 191 -8.73 14.79 -27.03
N ALA A 192 -9.85 15.39 -26.59
CA ALA A 192 -10.64 16.27 -27.44
C ALA A 192 -9.86 17.53 -27.86
N ALA A 193 -9.25 18.22 -26.90
CA ALA A 193 -8.60 19.51 -27.18
C ALA A 193 -7.30 19.36 -27.99
N ILE A 194 -6.47 18.36 -27.66
CA ILE A 194 -5.16 18.21 -28.31
C ILE A 194 -5.32 17.62 -29.71
N ALA A 195 -6.28 16.72 -29.93
CA ALA A 195 -6.57 16.19 -31.26
C ALA A 195 -6.98 17.31 -32.24
N GLU A 196 -7.88 18.20 -31.82
CA GLU A 196 -8.26 19.37 -32.63
C GLU A 196 -7.08 20.31 -32.89
N SER A 197 -6.21 20.49 -31.88
CA SER A 197 -5.00 21.31 -32.04
C SER A 197 -4.04 20.70 -33.08
N VAL A 198 -3.84 19.38 -33.06
CA VAL A 198 -3.04 18.66 -34.06
C VAL A 198 -3.66 18.84 -35.45
N ALA A 199 -4.96 18.60 -35.60
CA ALA A 199 -5.66 18.75 -36.89
C ALA A 199 -5.58 20.18 -37.44
N ALA A 200 -5.68 21.20 -36.59
CA ALA A 200 -5.52 22.59 -36.99
C ALA A 200 -4.09 22.88 -37.47
N LEU A 201 -3.08 22.43 -36.73
CA LEU A 201 -1.66 22.62 -37.08
C LEU A 201 -1.29 21.89 -38.38
N GLU A 202 -1.86 20.71 -38.64
CA GLU A 202 -1.67 19.99 -39.90
C GLU A 202 -2.20 20.80 -41.10
N ARG A 203 -3.42 21.35 -41.00
CA ARG A 203 -3.98 22.24 -42.03
C ARG A 203 -3.16 23.51 -42.23
N THR A 204 -2.66 24.11 -41.15
CA THR A 204 -1.79 25.30 -41.24
C THR A 204 -0.46 25.01 -41.93
N ARG A 205 0.10 23.82 -41.70
CA ARG A 205 1.32 23.38 -42.39
C ARG A 205 1.08 23.22 -43.89
N GLU A 206 -0.08 22.71 -44.30
CA GLU A 206 -0.47 22.58 -45.73
C GLU A 206 -0.57 23.94 -46.44
N THR A 207 -0.84 25.03 -45.72
CA THR A 207 -0.81 26.39 -46.30
C THR A 207 0.60 26.97 -46.45
N GLY A 208 1.65 26.20 -46.12
CA GLY A 208 3.05 26.62 -46.24
C GLY A 208 3.58 27.44 -45.06
N ILE A 209 2.81 27.57 -43.96
CA ILE A 209 3.27 28.22 -42.73
C ILE A 209 4.05 27.18 -41.91
N ASN A 210 5.30 27.51 -41.53
CA ASN A 210 6.11 26.61 -40.71
C ASN A 210 5.56 26.54 -39.28
N VAL A 211 4.99 25.40 -38.92
CA VAL A 211 4.49 25.06 -37.59
C VAL A 211 5.01 23.71 -37.09
N ASP A 212 6.10 23.20 -37.68
CA ASP A 212 6.56 21.82 -37.48
C ASP A 212 6.87 21.51 -36.00
N GLU A 213 7.57 22.41 -35.30
CA GLU A 213 7.87 22.23 -33.88
C GLU A 213 6.61 22.18 -33.00
N LEU A 214 5.61 23.02 -33.29
CA LEU A 214 4.34 23.05 -32.56
C LEU A 214 3.51 21.80 -32.86
N LEU A 215 3.52 21.34 -34.11
CA LEU A 215 2.83 20.13 -34.54
C LEU A 215 3.42 18.90 -33.85
N GLU A 216 4.74 18.73 -33.88
CA GLU A 216 5.43 17.60 -33.23
C GLU A 216 5.24 17.60 -31.72
N ARG A 217 5.30 18.78 -31.08
CA ARG A 217 4.97 18.91 -29.67
C ARG A 217 3.52 18.50 -29.37
N SER A 218 2.57 18.92 -30.19
CA SER A 218 1.15 18.61 -29.99
C SER A 218 0.85 17.13 -30.20
N ARG A 219 1.46 16.51 -31.22
CA ARG A 219 1.38 15.06 -31.46
C ARG A 219 1.93 14.25 -30.29
N ARG A 220 3.09 14.63 -29.74
CA ARG A 220 3.65 13.98 -28.55
C ARG A 220 2.71 14.07 -27.35
N ARG A 221 2.12 15.23 -27.10
CA ARG A 221 1.15 15.42 -26.01
C ARG A 221 -0.12 14.59 -26.21
N LEU A 222 -0.59 14.47 -27.46
CA LEU A 222 -1.74 13.62 -27.78
C LEU A 222 -1.44 12.15 -27.44
N GLU A 223 -0.28 11.66 -27.87
CA GLU A 223 0.19 10.31 -27.55
C GLU A 223 0.34 10.08 -26.04
N ASN A 224 0.92 11.05 -25.31
CA ASN A 224 1.02 11.00 -23.85
C ASN A 224 -0.36 10.87 -23.17
N VAL A 225 -1.39 11.57 -23.67
CA VAL A 225 -2.76 11.45 -23.15
C VAL A 225 -3.37 10.09 -23.51
N HIS A 226 -3.10 9.52 -24.70
CA HIS A 226 -3.50 8.14 -25.03
C HIS A 226 -2.90 7.13 -24.05
N ARG A 227 -1.61 7.25 -23.77
CA ARG A 227 -0.90 6.36 -22.83
C ARG A 227 -1.39 6.53 -21.40
N PHE A 228 -1.62 7.76 -20.95
CA PHE A 228 -2.25 8.04 -19.66
C PHE A 228 -3.62 7.38 -19.52
N SER A 229 -4.48 7.55 -20.54
CA SER A 229 -5.81 6.94 -20.57
C SER A 229 -5.76 5.42 -20.58
N ALA A 230 -4.82 4.84 -21.35
CA ALA A 230 -4.60 3.41 -21.38
C ALA A 230 -4.10 2.88 -20.02
N ALA A 231 -3.22 3.61 -19.34
CA ALA A 231 -2.63 3.20 -18.07
C ALA A 231 -3.69 3.05 -16.96
N TYR A 232 -4.51 4.08 -16.70
CA TYR A 232 -5.49 3.98 -15.60
C TYR A 232 -6.60 2.95 -15.88
N ARG A 233 -6.99 2.76 -17.15
CA ARG A 233 -8.04 1.80 -17.54
C ARG A 233 -7.68 0.35 -17.23
N ARG A 234 -6.40 -0.01 -17.25
CA ARG A 234 -5.92 -1.38 -16.93
C ARG A 234 -6.31 -1.84 -15.52
N TYR A 235 -6.50 -0.90 -14.60
CA TYR A 235 -6.82 -1.18 -13.20
C TYR A 235 -8.32 -1.05 -12.88
N CYS A 236 -9.16 -0.92 -13.91
CA CYS A 236 -10.58 -0.67 -13.79
C CYS A 236 -11.39 -1.77 -14.48
N TRP A 237 -12.17 -2.52 -13.71
CA TRP A 237 -13.25 -3.34 -14.24
C TRP A 237 -14.48 -3.26 -13.34
N THR A 238 -15.63 -3.66 -13.88
CA THR A 238 -16.90 -3.68 -13.14
C THR A 238 -16.89 -4.85 -12.18
N VAL A 239 -17.22 -4.60 -10.91
CA VAL A 239 -17.47 -5.64 -9.92
C VAL A 239 -18.97 -5.80 -9.76
N LYS A 240 -19.48 -6.95 -10.18
CA LYS A 240 -20.87 -7.35 -9.97
C LYS A 240 -20.94 -8.34 -8.81
N ASP A 241 -20.03 -9.31 -8.82
CA ASP A 241 -20.09 -10.48 -7.97
C ASP A 241 -18.73 -10.75 -7.28
N LEU A 242 -18.65 -11.76 -6.41
CA LEU A 242 -17.42 -12.10 -5.67
C LEU A 242 -16.28 -12.57 -6.60
N GLU A 243 -16.65 -13.10 -7.77
CA GLU A 243 -15.75 -13.60 -8.79
C GLU A 243 -15.00 -12.47 -9.51
N ASP A 244 -15.46 -11.23 -9.37
CA ASP A 244 -14.84 -10.04 -9.96
C ASP A 244 -13.80 -9.41 -9.02
N ILE A 245 -13.72 -9.81 -7.75
CA ILE A 245 -12.70 -9.31 -6.83
C ILE A 245 -11.53 -10.26 -6.72
N ARG A 246 -10.35 -9.68 -6.47
CA ARG A 246 -9.10 -10.39 -6.27
C ARG A 246 -8.41 -9.83 -5.04
N ILE A 247 -7.98 -10.70 -4.14
CA ILE A 247 -7.31 -10.32 -2.89
C ILE A 247 -5.93 -10.98 -2.87
N ALA A 248 -4.88 -10.18 -2.81
CA ALA A 248 -3.50 -10.64 -2.67
C ALA A 248 -3.02 -10.39 -1.24
N PRO A 249 -3.09 -11.40 -0.34
CA PRO A 249 -2.43 -11.28 0.95
C PRO A 249 -0.92 -11.32 0.75
N PHE A 250 -0.20 -10.42 1.42
CA PHE A 250 1.27 -10.41 1.41
C PHE A 250 1.89 -10.42 2.82
N HIS A 251 1.11 -10.15 3.87
CA HIS A 251 1.54 -10.39 5.26
C HIS A 251 0.48 -11.13 6.05
N LEU A 252 0.87 -12.27 6.62
CA LEU A 252 0.21 -12.83 7.80
C LEU A 252 0.74 -12.06 9.02
N LEU A 253 -0.02 -11.09 9.54
CA LEU A 253 0.46 -10.18 10.57
C LEU A 253 0.40 -10.80 11.97
N ALA A 254 -0.74 -11.37 12.34
CA ALA A 254 -0.96 -11.91 13.67
C ALA A 254 -1.96 -13.07 13.68
N SER A 255 -1.79 -13.96 14.66
CA SER A 255 -2.70 -15.04 15.03
C SER A 255 -2.64 -15.23 16.55
N GLU A 256 -3.34 -16.24 17.10
CA GLU A 256 -3.33 -16.48 18.54
C GLU A 256 -1.88 -16.59 19.09
N GLY A 257 -1.58 -15.78 20.11
CA GLY A 257 -0.31 -15.79 20.81
C GLY A 257 0.91 -15.23 20.04
N ALA A 258 0.78 -14.84 18.76
CA ALA A 258 1.93 -14.40 17.97
C ALA A 258 1.64 -13.23 17.02
N VAL A 259 2.62 -12.32 16.95
CA VAL A 259 2.79 -11.35 15.86
C VAL A 259 3.95 -11.85 15.02
N HIS A 260 3.72 -12.11 13.73
CA HIS A 260 4.67 -12.85 12.87
C HIS A 260 5.74 -11.96 12.23
N VAL A 261 6.12 -10.87 12.91
CA VAL A 261 7.17 -9.93 12.45
C VAL A 261 8.59 -10.47 12.68
N ASP A 262 8.71 -11.62 13.36
CA ASP A 262 9.94 -12.39 13.49
C ASP A 262 10.22 -13.25 12.25
N LYS A 263 9.23 -13.46 11.39
CA LYS A 263 9.34 -14.28 10.19
C LYS A 263 9.92 -13.49 9.02
N ALA A 264 10.68 -14.16 8.15
CA ALA A 264 11.16 -13.55 6.91
C ALA A 264 9.99 -13.37 5.92
N HIS A 265 10.10 -12.42 5.00
CA HIS A 265 9.06 -12.22 3.98
C HIS A 265 8.80 -13.45 3.10
N THR A 266 9.81 -14.29 2.85
CA THR A 266 9.63 -15.58 2.17
C THR A 266 8.68 -16.51 2.91
N TRP A 267 8.77 -16.55 4.25
CA TRP A 267 7.84 -17.33 5.06
C TRP A 267 6.40 -16.82 4.91
N HIS A 268 6.18 -15.50 4.82
CA HIS A 268 4.85 -14.97 4.58
C HIS A 268 4.33 -15.37 3.19
N MET A 269 5.14 -15.23 2.14
CA MET A 269 4.76 -15.63 0.78
C MET A 269 4.42 -17.13 0.71
N GLU A 270 5.30 -17.99 1.24
CA GLU A 270 5.14 -19.44 1.21
C GLU A 270 3.97 -19.92 2.09
N THR A 271 3.79 -19.31 3.27
CA THR A 271 2.66 -19.64 4.15
C THR A 271 1.33 -19.25 3.52
N LEU A 272 1.25 -18.05 2.93
CA LEU A 272 0.04 -17.57 2.29
C LEU A 272 -0.25 -18.31 0.97
N ALA A 273 0.77 -18.75 0.25
CA ALA A 273 0.59 -19.56 -0.96
C ALA A 273 -0.12 -20.90 -0.68
N LYS A 274 0.06 -21.47 0.52
CA LYS A 274 -0.65 -22.69 0.95
C LYS A 274 -2.16 -22.49 1.11
N LEU A 275 -2.63 -21.24 1.20
CA LEU A 275 -4.06 -20.90 1.28
C LEU A 275 -4.78 -20.89 -0.07
N LEU A 276 -4.04 -21.11 -1.16
CA LEU A 276 -4.48 -20.89 -2.53
C LEU A 276 -4.66 -22.24 -3.22
N PRO A 277 -5.80 -22.93 -3.04
CA PRO A 277 -6.07 -24.15 -3.78
C PRO A 277 -6.14 -23.87 -5.29
N ASP A 278 -5.88 -24.89 -6.10
CA ASP A 278 -5.94 -24.80 -7.55
C ASP A 278 -7.33 -24.36 -8.04
N GLY A 279 -7.40 -23.33 -8.90
CA GLY A 279 -8.64 -22.80 -9.49
C GLY A 279 -8.87 -21.30 -9.25
N ALA A 280 -9.98 -20.77 -9.78
CA ALA A 280 -10.36 -19.37 -9.61
C ALA A 280 -10.84 -19.08 -8.17
N SER A 281 -9.89 -18.85 -7.27
CA SER A 281 -10.12 -18.40 -5.90
C SER A 281 -10.20 -16.86 -5.82
N ILE A 282 -10.88 -16.37 -4.78
CA ILE A 282 -10.86 -14.94 -4.40
C ILE A 282 -9.46 -14.49 -3.98
N LEU A 283 -8.66 -15.41 -3.45
CA LEU A 283 -7.27 -15.19 -3.05
C LEU A 283 -6.34 -15.61 -4.18
N PHE A 284 -5.21 -14.90 -4.35
CA PHE A 284 -4.16 -15.32 -5.28
C PHE A 284 -2.76 -14.96 -4.78
N ALA A 285 -1.75 -15.62 -5.35
CA ALA A 285 -0.36 -15.51 -4.92
C ALA A 285 0.27 -14.24 -5.49
N THR A 286 1.09 -13.59 -4.68
CA THR A 286 1.95 -12.49 -5.15
C THR A 286 3.20 -13.06 -5.78
N SER A 287 3.50 -12.67 -7.03
CA SER A 287 4.78 -13.02 -7.65
C SER A 287 5.92 -12.28 -6.94
N TYR A 288 7.03 -12.97 -6.69
CA TYR A 288 8.18 -12.37 -6.03
C TYR A 288 9.52 -12.92 -6.51
N LYS A 289 10.59 -12.18 -6.25
CA LYS A 289 11.99 -12.59 -6.44
C LYS A 289 12.82 -12.27 -5.19
N ILE A 290 13.70 -13.20 -4.82
CA ILE A 290 14.74 -12.95 -3.81
C ILE A 290 15.96 -12.40 -4.56
N VAL A 291 16.58 -11.36 -4.02
CA VAL A 291 17.72 -10.68 -4.64
C VAL A 291 18.87 -10.62 -3.65
N ASP A 292 20.03 -11.09 -4.08
CA ASP A 292 21.30 -10.86 -3.39
C ASP A 292 21.90 -9.55 -3.91
N LEU A 293 22.04 -8.57 -3.02
CA LEU A 293 22.53 -7.23 -3.33
C LEU A 293 24.05 -7.19 -3.55
N ASN A 294 24.78 -8.25 -3.20
CA ASN A 294 26.19 -8.40 -3.49
C ASN A 294 26.45 -9.12 -4.82
N ASP A 295 25.41 -9.67 -5.46
CA ASP A 295 25.48 -10.29 -6.78
C ASP A 295 24.86 -9.37 -7.85
N GLU A 296 25.70 -8.88 -8.75
CA GLU A 296 25.26 -8.05 -9.88
C GLU A 296 24.31 -8.80 -10.82
N ALA A 297 24.47 -10.11 -11.00
CA ALA A 297 23.61 -10.91 -11.86
C ALA A 297 22.20 -11.04 -11.25
N SER A 298 22.11 -11.30 -9.94
CA SER A 298 20.85 -11.30 -9.19
C SER A 298 20.12 -9.95 -9.28
N CYS A 299 20.84 -8.84 -9.08
CA CYS A 299 20.27 -7.50 -9.22
C CYS A 299 19.76 -7.24 -10.65
N ALA A 300 20.53 -7.63 -11.67
CA ALA A 300 20.14 -7.47 -13.07
C ALA A 300 18.92 -8.31 -13.45
N GLU A 301 18.80 -9.53 -12.92
CA GLU A 301 17.62 -10.38 -13.12
C GLU A 301 16.36 -9.77 -12.51
N ALA A 302 16.44 -9.25 -11.29
CA ALA A 302 15.33 -8.58 -10.64
C ALA A 302 14.90 -7.32 -11.42
N SER A 303 15.86 -6.56 -11.94
CA SER A 303 15.58 -5.40 -12.79
C SER A 303 14.89 -5.79 -14.11
N ARG A 304 15.32 -6.87 -14.76
CA ARG A 304 14.63 -7.40 -15.97
C ARG A 304 13.20 -7.83 -15.66
N TRP A 305 13.00 -8.56 -14.57
CA TRP A 305 11.67 -8.99 -14.14
C TRP A 305 10.74 -7.80 -13.88
N TRP A 306 11.24 -6.76 -13.22
CA TRP A 306 10.49 -5.51 -13.02
C TRP A 306 10.14 -4.83 -14.35
N THR A 307 11.09 -4.75 -15.30
CA THR A 307 10.84 -4.18 -16.63
C THR A 307 9.75 -4.95 -17.36
N GLU A 308 9.88 -6.27 -17.48
CA GLU A 308 8.89 -7.11 -18.16
C GLU A 308 7.51 -7.05 -17.50
N HIS A 309 7.46 -6.98 -16.16
CA HIS A 309 6.22 -6.85 -15.41
C HIS A 309 5.53 -5.50 -15.69
N THR A 310 6.29 -4.40 -15.66
CA THR A 310 5.75 -3.05 -15.88
C THR A 310 5.37 -2.79 -17.35
N GLU A 311 6.10 -3.36 -18.31
CA GLU A 311 5.74 -3.31 -19.74
C GLU A 311 4.43 -4.04 -20.03
N ARG A 312 4.14 -5.13 -19.31
CA ARG A 312 2.87 -5.85 -19.36
C ARG A 312 1.72 -5.11 -18.67
N GLY A 313 1.97 -3.98 -18.03
CA GLY A 313 0.95 -3.16 -17.36
C GLY A 313 0.90 -3.28 -15.85
N GLY A 314 1.84 -4.00 -15.26
CA GLY A 314 2.05 -4.00 -13.81
C GLY A 314 2.37 -2.61 -13.29
N GLU A 315 1.95 -2.30 -12.06
CA GLU A 315 2.29 -1.00 -11.45
C GLU A 315 3.80 -0.91 -11.16
N GLY A 316 4.44 -2.01 -10.78
CA GLY A 316 5.85 -2.04 -10.38
C GLY A 316 6.10 -3.09 -9.30
N MET A 317 7.02 -2.80 -8.39
CA MET A 317 7.35 -3.70 -7.29
C MET A 317 7.48 -2.98 -5.95
N VAL A 318 7.38 -3.75 -4.88
CA VAL A 318 7.74 -3.37 -3.52
C VAL A 318 8.98 -4.15 -3.11
N VAL A 319 10.07 -3.44 -2.85
CA VAL A 319 11.34 -4.02 -2.39
C VAL A 319 11.39 -3.95 -0.87
N LYS A 320 11.58 -5.09 -0.22
CA LYS A 320 11.62 -5.22 1.24
C LYS A 320 12.93 -5.93 1.66
N PRO A 321 13.53 -5.60 2.81
CA PRO A 321 14.59 -6.46 3.37
C PRO A 321 14.05 -7.88 3.54
N LEU A 322 14.88 -8.92 3.45
CA LEU A 322 14.37 -10.29 3.62
C LEU A 322 13.79 -10.53 5.02
N THR A 323 14.42 -9.93 6.04
CA THR A 323 13.93 -9.89 7.43
C THR A 323 12.87 -8.79 7.58
N PHE A 324 11.73 -9.11 8.19
CA PHE A 324 10.60 -8.18 8.30
C PHE A 324 10.93 -6.88 9.05
N VAL A 325 11.60 -6.99 10.20
CA VAL A 325 12.13 -5.84 10.96
C VAL A 325 13.65 -5.80 10.82
N ALA A 326 14.13 -5.00 9.88
CA ALA A 326 15.57 -4.86 9.62
C ALA A 326 16.17 -3.63 10.29
N THR A 327 17.35 -3.78 10.89
CA THR A 327 18.15 -2.69 11.44
C THR A 327 19.48 -2.60 10.72
N GLY A 328 19.84 -1.39 10.32
CA GLY A 328 21.11 -1.06 9.70
C GLY A 328 21.98 -0.20 10.61
N ARG A 329 23.05 0.37 10.06
CA ARG A 329 24.04 1.19 10.78
C ARG A 329 23.44 2.38 11.54
N HIS A 330 22.29 2.87 11.10
CA HIS A 330 21.63 4.06 11.66
C HIS A 330 20.30 3.76 12.35
N GLY A 331 20.02 2.48 12.66
CA GLY A 331 18.79 2.04 13.31
C GLY A 331 17.84 1.36 12.33
N LEU A 332 16.53 1.51 12.56
CA LEU A 332 15.49 0.87 11.77
C LEU A 332 15.58 1.29 10.29
N VAL A 333 15.59 0.30 9.40
CA VAL A 333 15.59 0.48 7.94
C VAL A 333 14.16 0.58 7.43
N GLN A 334 13.95 1.19 6.26
CA GLN A 334 12.64 1.20 5.62
C GLN A 334 12.11 -0.24 5.49
N PRO A 335 10.88 -0.54 5.95
CA PRO A 335 10.31 -1.89 5.85
C PRO A 335 9.95 -2.25 4.39
N ALA A 336 9.72 -1.23 3.57
CA ALA A 336 9.35 -1.39 2.17
C ALA A 336 9.69 -0.11 1.39
N ILE A 337 10.16 -0.28 0.16
CA ILE A 337 10.40 0.79 -0.82
C ILE A 337 9.62 0.44 -2.08
N LYS A 338 8.70 1.31 -2.52
CA LYS A 338 8.02 1.13 -3.82
C LYS A 338 8.92 1.59 -4.97
N CYS A 339 8.89 0.86 -6.07
CA CYS A 339 9.55 1.21 -7.33
C CYS A 339 8.55 0.99 -8.48
N ARG A 340 8.02 2.07 -9.03
CA ARG A 340 6.88 2.05 -9.96
C ARG A 340 7.32 2.18 -11.41
N GLY A 341 6.61 1.49 -12.30
CA GLY A 341 6.84 1.51 -13.74
C GLY A 341 6.56 2.88 -14.37
N SER A 342 7.25 3.16 -15.47
CA SER A 342 7.15 4.45 -16.18
C SER A 342 5.72 4.76 -16.66
N GLU A 343 5.00 3.77 -17.17
CA GLU A 343 3.62 4.00 -17.63
C GLU A 343 2.64 4.22 -16.48
N TYR A 344 2.81 3.49 -15.38
CA TYR A 344 2.04 3.72 -14.17
C TYR A 344 2.21 5.14 -13.64
N LEU A 345 3.46 5.66 -13.64
CA LEU A 345 3.76 7.00 -13.13
C LEU A 345 3.06 8.12 -13.90
N ARG A 346 2.52 7.89 -15.11
CA ARG A 346 1.63 8.87 -15.79
C ARG A 346 0.37 9.16 -14.97
N ILE A 347 -0.15 8.15 -14.28
CA ILE A 347 -1.33 8.28 -13.41
C ILE A 347 -1.00 9.19 -12.21
N ILE A 348 0.25 9.22 -11.77
CA ILE A 348 0.67 9.96 -10.56
C ILE A 348 1.20 11.36 -10.88
N TYR A 349 2.03 11.48 -11.91
CA TYR A 349 2.73 12.72 -12.27
C TYR A 349 2.12 13.45 -13.47
N GLY A 350 1.11 12.86 -14.11
CA GLY A 350 0.41 13.41 -15.27
C GLY A 350 0.89 12.84 -16.60
N PRO A 351 0.13 13.08 -17.70
CA PRO A 351 0.39 12.48 -19.01
C PRO A 351 1.77 12.87 -19.57
N ASP A 352 2.16 14.13 -19.41
CA ASP A 352 3.39 14.71 -19.99
C ASP A 352 4.62 14.61 -19.05
N TYR A 353 4.55 13.83 -17.97
CA TYR A 353 5.59 13.87 -16.93
C TYR A 353 6.98 13.44 -17.44
N THR A 354 7.04 12.58 -18.46
CA THR A 354 8.29 12.14 -19.08
C THR A 354 9.03 13.27 -19.78
N ASP A 355 8.34 14.32 -20.21
CA ASP A 355 8.94 15.54 -20.78
C ASP A 355 9.44 16.52 -19.68
N HIS A 356 9.26 16.16 -18.40
CA HIS A 356 9.55 17.02 -17.25
C HIS A 356 10.42 16.34 -16.17
N LEU A 357 11.10 15.25 -16.52
CA LEU A 357 11.88 14.44 -15.58
C LEU A 357 12.93 15.24 -14.81
N ASP A 358 13.65 16.16 -15.46
CA ASP A 358 14.71 16.94 -14.80
C ASP A 358 14.17 17.79 -13.63
N ARG A 359 12.96 18.31 -13.76
CA ARG A 359 12.27 19.03 -12.67
C ARG A 359 11.75 18.08 -11.60
N LEU A 360 11.28 16.90 -11.99
CA LEU A 360 10.68 15.92 -11.10
C LEU A 360 11.71 15.10 -10.30
N ARG A 361 12.96 15.02 -10.78
CA ARG A 361 14.08 14.40 -10.07
C ARG A 361 14.41 15.12 -8.75
N ALA A 362 14.18 16.43 -8.68
CA ALA A 362 14.33 17.21 -7.46
C ALA A 362 13.15 16.99 -6.49
N ARG A 363 13.04 15.80 -5.87
CA ARG A 363 12.01 15.47 -4.86
C ARG A 363 12.61 15.09 -3.50
N GLY A 364 12.02 15.60 -2.43
CA GLY A 364 12.43 15.30 -1.06
C GLY A 364 11.73 14.07 -0.48
N LEU A 365 12.49 13.04 -0.08
CA LEU A 365 11.95 11.80 0.48
C LEU A 365 11.96 11.71 2.01
N SER A 366 12.68 12.62 2.69
CA SER A 366 12.97 12.53 4.13
C SER A 366 11.71 12.47 4.99
N VAL A 367 10.73 13.34 4.71
CA VAL A 367 9.45 13.39 5.45
C VAL A 367 8.66 12.10 5.28
N LYS A 368 8.53 11.61 4.04
CA LYS A 368 7.80 10.36 3.73
C LYS A 368 8.48 9.13 4.34
N ARG A 369 9.81 9.04 4.25
CA ARG A 369 10.62 7.99 4.90
C ARG A 369 10.46 8.00 6.42
N SER A 370 10.42 9.19 7.04
CA SER A 370 10.22 9.32 8.49
C SER A 370 8.80 8.91 8.93
N LEU A 371 7.77 9.30 8.17
CA LEU A 371 6.38 8.88 8.41
C LEU A 371 6.26 7.35 8.35
N ALA A 372 6.76 6.73 7.28
CA ALA A 372 6.72 5.29 7.09
C ALA A 372 7.32 4.52 8.28
N LEU A 373 8.49 4.93 8.78
CA LEU A 373 9.13 4.29 9.94
C LEU A 373 8.32 4.46 11.24
N ARG A 374 7.80 5.66 11.49
CA ARG A 374 7.01 5.96 12.70
C ARG A 374 5.70 5.17 12.70
N GLU A 375 4.99 5.15 11.58
CA GLU A 375 3.75 4.41 11.43
C GLU A 375 3.97 2.90 11.49
N PHE A 376 5.05 2.40 10.89
CA PHE A 376 5.40 0.98 10.95
C PHE A 376 5.65 0.51 12.38
N ALA A 377 6.44 1.26 13.15
CA ALA A 377 6.70 0.95 14.55
C ALA A 377 5.41 0.97 15.40
N LEU A 378 4.51 1.93 15.15
CA LEU A 378 3.21 2.00 15.83
C LEU A 378 2.30 0.83 15.44
N GLY A 379 2.32 0.40 14.18
CA GLY A 379 1.53 -0.74 13.70
C GLY A 379 1.94 -2.04 14.37
N ILE A 380 3.25 -2.29 14.46
CA ILE A 380 3.79 -3.46 15.18
C ILE A 380 3.43 -3.41 16.66
N GLU A 381 3.63 -2.27 17.32
CA GLU A 381 3.29 -2.11 18.74
C GLU A 381 1.79 -2.33 19.01
N ALA A 382 0.91 -1.90 18.09
CA ALA A 382 -0.53 -2.15 18.21
C ALA A 382 -0.85 -3.65 18.19
N LEU A 383 -0.26 -4.40 17.24
CA LEU A 383 -0.40 -5.85 17.15
C LEU A 383 0.15 -6.56 18.39
N GLU A 384 1.34 -6.18 18.85
CA GLU A 384 1.97 -6.80 20.02
C GLU A 384 1.13 -6.59 21.29
N ARG A 385 0.63 -5.36 21.50
CA ARG A 385 -0.29 -5.06 22.62
C ARG A 385 -1.55 -5.90 22.55
N PHE A 386 -2.13 -6.04 21.35
CA PHE A 386 -3.34 -6.83 21.16
C PHE A 386 -3.11 -8.31 21.47
N VAL A 387 -2.05 -8.90 20.91
CA VAL A 387 -1.70 -10.32 21.11
C VAL A 387 -1.37 -10.63 22.58
N ARG A 388 -0.72 -9.70 23.31
CA ARG A 388 -0.49 -9.82 24.76
C ARG A 388 -1.74 -9.59 25.63
N ARG A 389 -2.89 -9.28 25.01
CA ARG A 389 -4.17 -9.00 25.69
C ARG A 389 -4.13 -7.75 26.57
N ASP A 390 -3.35 -6.73 26.18
CA ASP A 390 -3.42 -5.41 26.83
C ASP A 390 -4.82 -4.78 26.64
N PRO A 391 -5.26 -3.90 27.54
CA PRO A 391 -6.56 -3.23 27.39
C PRO A 391 -6.68 -2.49 26.06
N LEU A 392 -7.84 -2.58 25.39
CA LEU A 392 -8.07 -2.07 24.03
C LEU A 392 -7.63 -0.60 23.84
N ARG A 393 -7.78 0.25 24.87
CA ARG A 393 -7.30 1.64 24.84
C ARG A 393 -5.80 1.76 24.51
N ARG A 394 -4.97 0.82 24.96
CA ARG A 394 -3.51 0.80 24.72
C ARG A 394 -3.19 0.40 23.29
N VAL A 395 -3.99 -0.47 22.68
CA VAL A 395 -3.91 -0.79 21.25
C VAL A 395 -4.33 0.42 20.42
N HIS A 396 -5.47 1.02 20.78
CA HIS A 396 -6.03 2.20 20.10
C HIS A 396 -5.15 3.44 20.19
N GLU A 397 -4.38 3.62 21.27
CA GLU A 397 -3.37 4.67 21.35
C GLU A 397 -2.39 4.63 20.16
N CYS A 398 -1.96 3.44 19.74
CA CYS A 398 -1.07 3.28 18.60
C CYS A 398 -1.81 3.47 17.26
N VAL A 399 -2.96 2.81 17.12
CA VAL A 399 -3.79 2.88 15.89
C VAL A 399 -4.22 4.32 15.57
N PHE A 400 -4.68 5.07 16.56
CA PHE A 400 -5.08 6.46 16.36
C PHE A 400 -3.89 7.41 16.18
N ALA A 401 -2.71 7.06 16.68
CA ALA A 401 -1.49 7.79 16.36
C ALA A 401 -1.13 7.66 14.87
N ILE A 402 -1.28 6.48 14.27
CA ILE A 402 -1.09 6.28 12.82
C ILE A 402 -2.05 7.15 12.02
N LEU A 403 -3.36 7.15 12.35
CA LEU A 403 -4.33 8.04 11.70
C LEU A 403 -3.97 9.52 11.81
N ALA A 404 -3.39 9.92 12.95
CA ALA A 404 -2.96 11.30 13.14
C ALA A 404 -1.70 11.64 12.32
N LEU A 405 -0.78 10.70 12.15
CA LEU A 405 0.42 10.87 11.30
C LEU A 405 0.07 10.96 9.81
N GLU A 406 -0.91 10.19 9.35
CA GLU A 406 -1.41 10.26 7.97
C GLU A 406 -2.06 11.62 7.61
N SER A 407 -2.35 12.47 8.61
CA SER A 407 -2.80 13.85 8.39
C SER A 407 -1.66 14.87 8.22
N GLU A 408 -0.40 14.47 8.42
CA GLU A 408 0.77 15.32 8.16
C GLU A 408 0.88 15.59 6.64
N PRO A 409 1.00 16.86 6.21
CA PRO A 409 1.10 17.18 4.80
C PRO A 409 2.40 16.65 4.22
N VAL A 410 2.28 15.81 3.19
CA VAL A 410 3.40 15.25 2.43
C VAL A 410 3.03 15.25 0.95
N ASP A 411 4.03 15.26 0.07
CA ASP A 411 3.79 15.16 -1.37
C ASP A 411 2.99 13.88 -1.68
N PRO A 412 1.76 13.99 -2.23
CA PRO A 412 0.88 12.85 -2.46
C PRO A 412 1.36 11.93 -3.59
N ARG A 413 2.36 12.36 -4.38
CA ARG A 413 2.95 11.58 -5.48
C ARG A 413 3.95 10.53 -5.00
N LEU A 414 4.35 10.58 -3.72
CA LEU A 414 5.37 9.72 -3.11
C LEU A 414 4.81 8.37 -2.64
#